data_AF-A0A3D1KM28-F1
#
_entry.id   AF-A0A3D1KM28-F1
#
_cell.length_a   1.000
_cell.length_b   1.000
_cell.length_c   1.000
_cell.angle_alpha   90.00
_cell.angle_beta   90.00
_cell.angle_gamma   90.00
#
_symmetry.space_group_name_H-M   'P 1'
#
loop_
_entity.id
_entity.type
_entity.pdbx_description
1 polymer ?
#
loop_
_entity_poly.entity_id
_entity_poly.type
_entity_poly.pdbx_seq_one_letter_code
_entity_poly.pdbx_strand_id
1 'polypeptide(L)'
;MKKIYVLPLLLMTMMFFSSCKKNIKSEAASEKKTYSILTDSTSINWTAYKTTAKVPVKGQFSELIVENLKKDTTAVGALNGLRFKIPVNSLFTNDTLRDGKLKKFFFGSMKNSAFIKGTLNMNNENTSTVELTMNGITRELPIAYIVTNNKVTIVGNMELDNWQAKV
;
A
#
# COMPACT_ATOMS: atom_id res chain seq x y z
N MET A 1 -46.30 94.06 -11.94
CA MET A 1 -46.16 92.71 -11.35
C MET A 1 -46.25 91.67 -12.47
N LYS A 2 -45.11 91.21 -12.98
CA LYS A 2 -45.03 90.10 -13.97
C LYS A 2 -44.14 89.03 -13.35
N LYS A 3 -44.72 87.84 -13.12
CA LYS A 3 -44.09 86.71 -12.43
C LYS A 3 -43.09 86.02 -13.37
N ILE A 4 -41.84 85.89 -12.90
CA ILE A 4 -40.76 85.17 -13.56
C ILE A 4 -40.78 83.73 -13.01
N TYR A 5 -40.99 82.75 -13.87
CA TYR A 5 -40.92 81.34 -13.52
C TYR A 5 -39.52 80.80 -13.86
N VAL A 6 -38.79 80.39 -12.83
CA VAL A 6 -37.48 79.72 -12.94
C VAL A 6 -37.75 78.21 -12.96
N LEU A 7 -37.39 77.56 -14.07
CA LEU A 7 -37.51 76.12 -14.28
C LEU A 7 -36.20 75.43 -13.82
N PRO A 8 -36.20 74.47 -12.87
CA PRO A 8 -34.99 73.75 -12.52
C PRO A 8 -34.79 72.54 -13.44
N LEU A 9 -33.57 72.47 -13.98
CA LEU A 9 -32.98 71.40 -14.78
C LEU A 9 -32.90 70.09 -13.97
N LEU A 10 -33.68 69.07 -14.36
CA LEU A 10 -33.61 67.73 -13.79
C LEU A 10 -32.48 66.93 -14.48
N LEU A 11 -31.36 66.78 -13.79
CA LEU A 11 -30.21 65.99 -14.23
C LEU A 11 -30.54 64.50 -14.05
N MET A 12 -30.87 63.81 -15.14
CA MET A 12 -31.15 62.37 -15.14
C MET A 12 -29.82 61.61 -15.19
N THR A 13 -29.35 61.15 -14.04
CA THR A 13 -28.18 60.29 -13.90
C THR A 13 -28.50 58.85 -14.34
N MET A 14 -27.84 58.40 -15.40
CA MET A 14 -27.83 57.01 -15.85
C MET A 14 -27.21 56.09 -14.79
N MET A 15 -27.98 55.12 -14.29
CA MET A 15 -27.45 53.94 -13.60
C MET A 15 -27.38 52.78 -14.60
N PHE A 16 -26.19 52.49 -15.09
CA PHE A 16 -25.89 51.25 -15.81
C PHE A 16 -25.73 50.11 -14.80
N PHE A 17 -26.73 49.24 -14.68
CA PHE A 17 -26.58 47.96 -14.00
C PHE A 17 -25.88 46.96 -14.94
N SER A 18 -24.55 46.95 -14.94
CA SER A 18 -23.77 45.83 -15.49
C SER A 18 -23.91 44.64 -14.55
N SER A 19 -24.90 43.78 -14.85
CA SER A 19 -25.02 42.44 -14.26
C SER A 19 -23.83 41.59 -14.71
N CYS A 20 -22.75 41.60 -13.91
CA CYS A 20 -21.67 40.64 -13.98
C CYS A 20 -22.23 39.23 -13.72
N LYS A 21 -22.67 38.56 -14.78
CA LYS A 21 -22.89 37.11 -14.80
C LYS A 21 -21.51 36.48 -14.63
N LYS A 22 -21.10 36.23 -13.38
CA LYS A 22 -19.96 35.34 -13.08
C LYS A 22 -20.31 33.99 -13.68
N ASN A 23 -19.72 33.72 -14.84
CA ASN A 23 -19.60 32.37 -15.39
C ASN A 23 -18.70 31.60 -14.44
N ILE A 24 -19.28 31.03 -13.38
CA ILE A 24 -18.64 29.97 -12.61
C ILE A 24 -18.67 28.78 -13.56
N LYS A 25 -17.59 28.61 -14.33
CA LYS A 25 -17.22 27.30 -14.83
C LYS A 25 -17.12 26.42 -13.59
N SER A 26 -18.15 25.62 -13.37
CA SER A 26 -18.04 24.41 -12.59
C SER A 26 -16.98 23.58 -13.32
N GLU A 27 -15.73 23.71 -12.91
CA GLU A 27 -14.76 22.65 -13.05
C GLU A 27 -15.38 21.47 -12.30
N ALA A 28 -15.98 20.55 -13.07
CA ALA A 28 -16.27 19.23 -12.57
C ALA A 28 -14.98 18.73 -11.92
N ALA A 29 -14.99 18.57 -10.60
CA ALA A 29 -13.89 17.96 -9.88
C ALA A 29 -13.66 16.59 -10.53
N SER A 30 -12.63 16.49 -11.36
CA SER A 30 -12.15 15.21 -11.86
C SER A 30 -11.75 14.42 -10.63
N GLU A 31 -12.61 13.51 -10.16
CA GLU A 31 -12.27 12.56 -9.11
C GLU A 31 -10.96 11.89 -9.52
N LYS A 32 -9.86 12.25 -8.85
CA LYS A 32 -8.57 11.60 -9.09
C LYS A 32 -8.76 10.12 -8.76
N LYS A 33 -8.56 9.25 -9.75
CA LYS A 33 -8.54 7.80 -9.55
C LYS A 33 -7.53 7.49 -8.45
N THR A 34 -7.97 6.77 -7.42
CA THR A 34 -7.13 6.32 -6.31
C THR A 34 -7.05 4.81 -6.28
N TYR A 35 -5.95 4.30 -5.73
CA TYR A 35 -5.67 2.89 -5.54
C TYR A 35 -5.74 2.54 -4.06
N SER A 36 -6.30 1.37 -3.76
CA SER A 36 -6.24 0.72 -2.44
C SER A 36 -5.94 -0.76 -2.63
N ILE A 37 -5.41 -1.41 -1.61
CA ILE A 37 -5.06 -2.83 -1.67
C ILE A 37 -6.31 -3.70 -1.55
N LEU A 38 -6.37 -4.75 -2.38
CA LEU A 38 -7.35 -5.82 -2.30
C LEU A 38 -6.72 -7.03 -1.61
N THR A 39 -6.94 -7.16 -0.30
CA THR A 39 -6.34 -8.20 0.55
C THR A 39 -6.61 -9.61 0.03
N ASP A 40 -7.84 -9.89 -0.39
CA ASP A 40 -8.30 -11.23 -0.79
C ASP A 40 -7.65 -11.72 -2.10
N SER A 41 -7.06 -10.81 -2.86
CA SER A 41 -6.29 -11.11 -4.07
C SER A 41 -4.78 -11.17 -3.85
N THR A 42 -4.33 -11.06 -2.60
CA THR A 42 -2.91 -11.06 -2.25
C THR A 42 -2.42 -12.45 -1.91
N SER A 43 -1.32 -12.87 -2.54
CA SER A 43 -0.71 -14.18 -2.30
C SER A 43 0.74 -14.01 -1.85
N ILE A 44 1.17 -14.77 -0.85
CA ILE A 44 2.57 -14.82 -0.40
C ILE A 44 3.13 -16.20 -0.68
N ASN A 45 4.01 -16.27 -1.67
CA ASN A 45 4.68 -17.51 -2.08
C ASN A 45 6.16 -17.42 -1.73
N TRP A 46 6.75 -18.56 -1.38
CA TRP A 46 8.17 -18.67 -1.08
C TRP A 46 8.77 -19.92 -1.71
N THR A 47 10.08 -19.85 -1.95
CA THR A 47 10.90 -20.99 -2.34
C THR A 47 12.12 -21.03 -1.44
N ALA A 48 12.37 -22.16 -0.81
CA ALA A 48 13.51 -22.40 0.05
C ALA A 48 14.33 -23.60 -0.45
N TYR A 49 15.60 -23.65 -0.09
CA TYR A 49 16.53 -24.69 -0.51
C TYR A 49 17.10 -25.38 0.73
N LYS A 50 16.90 -26.69 0.85
CA LYS A 50 17.26 -27.46 2.06
C LYS A 50 18.70 -28.01 2.01
N THR A 51 19.26 -28.20 0.82
CA THR A 51 20.53 -28.91 0.60
C THR A 51 21.40 -28.20 -0.42
N THR A 52 22.68 -28.58 -0.49
CA THR A 52 23.64 -28.08 -1.49
C THR A 52 23.22 -28.37 -2.92
N ALA A 53 22.46 -29.45 -3.14
CA ALA A 53 21.84 -29.76 -4.42
C ALA A 53 20.75 -28.75 -4.84
N LYS A 54 20.37 -27.82 -3.95
CA LYS A 54 19.40 -26.74 -4.19
C LYS A 54 18.08 -27.24 -4.81
N VAL A 55 17.57 -28.37 -4.32
CA VAL A 55 16.21 -28.81 -4.67
C VAL A 55 15.21 -27.84 -4.04
N PRO A 56 14.34 -27.19 -4.83
CA PRO A 56 13.43 -26.17 -4.32
C PRO A 56 12.28 -26.80 -3.52
N VAL A 57 12.02 -26.26 -2.34
CA VAL A 57 10.79 -26.48 -1.59
C VAL A 57 9.95 -25.23 -1.77
N LYS A 58 8.78 -25.37 -2.41
CA LYS A 58 7.81 -24.30 -2.59
C LYS A 58 6.80 -24.34 -1.46
N GLY A 59 6.34 -23.17 -1.04
CA GLY A 59 5.22 -23.05 -0.14
C GLY A 59 4.55 -21.69 -0.25
N GLN A 60 3.45 -21.57 0.47
CA GLN A 60 2.61 -20.39 0.52
C GLN A 60 2.22 -20.11 1.98
N PHE A 61 1.93 -18.85 2.28
CA PHE A 61 1.07 -18.49 3.40
C PHE A 61 -0.31 -18.14 2.85
N SER A 62 -1.33 -18.88 3.27
CA SER A 62 -2.70 -18.73 2.77
C SER A 62 -3.44 -17.54 3.38
N GLU A 63 -2.89 -16.95 4.44
CA GLU A 63 -3.49 -15.81 5.13
C GLU A 63 -2.50 -14.64 5.22
N LEU A 64 -3.03 -13.44 4.99
CA LEU A 64 -2.33 -12.18 5.17
C LEU A 64 -3.28 -11.20 5.85
N ILE A 65 -2.87 -10.69 7.00
CA ILE A 65 -3.56 -9.62 7.70
C ILE A 65 -2.86 -8.32 7.35
N VAL A 66 -3.62 -7.35 6.86
CA VAL A 66 -3.10 -6.04 6.47
C VAL A 66 -3.64 -4.97 7.40
N GLU A 67 -2.77 -4.06 7.81
CA GLU A 67 -3.05 -2.93 8.70
C GLU A 67 -2.69 -1.63 7.98
N ASN A 68 -3.32 -0.52 8.40
CA ASN A 68 -3.08 0.81 7.83
C ASN A 68 -3.33 0.89 6.31
N LEU A 69 -4.43 0.29 5.84
CA LEU A 69 -4.87 0.48 4.46
C LEU A 69 -5.09 1.96 4.17
N LYS A 70 -4.47 2.44 3.09
CA LYS A 70 -4.61 3.81 2.62
C LYS A 70 -4.91 3.85 1.13
N LYS A 71 -5.43 4.99 0.70
CA LYS A 71 -5.59 5.32 -0.71
C LYS A 71 -4.42 6.15 -1.19
N ASP A 72 -4.02 5.97 -2.45
CA ASP A 72 -2.97 6.77 -3.10
C ASP A 72 -3.29 7.00 -4.57
N THR A 73 -2.65 7.99 -5.23
CA THR A 73 -2.80 8.21 -6.67
C THR A 73 -2.06 7.19 -7.52
N THR A 74 -1.25 6.31 -6.91
CA THR A 74 -0.49 5.24 -7.55
C THR A 74 -0.63 3.91 -6.79
N ALA A 75 -0.53 2.78 -7.50
CA ALA A 75 -0.58 1.45 -6.87
C ALA A 75 0.57 1.23 -5.87
N VAL A 76 1.78 1.73 -6.18
CA VAL A 76 2.96 1.63 -5.31
C VAL A 76 2.83 2.53 -4.08
N GLY A 77 2.32 3.76 -4.25
CA GLY A 77 2.11 4.66 -3.13
C GLY A 77 1.11 4.12 -2.11
N ALA A 78 0.10 3.37 -2.56
CA ALA A 78 -0.86 2.70 -1.67
C ALA A 78 -0.22 1.60 -0.80
N LEU A 79 0.92 1.05 -1.23
CA LEU A 79 1.70 0.05 -0.50
C LEU A 79 2.73 0.67 0.46
N ASN A 80 3.12 1.93 0.28
CA ASN A 80 4.14 2.56 1.11
C ASN A 80 3.66 2.74 2.57
N GLY A 81 4.42 2.25 3.53
CA GLY A 81 4.07 2.24 4.95
C GLY A 81 3.02 1.19 5.35
N LEU A 82 2.63 0.31 4.41
CA LEU A 82 1.68 -0.75 4.70
C LEU A 82 2.27 -1.71 5.73
N ARG A 83 1.49 -2.04 6.76
CA ARG A 83 1.87 -3.03 7.76
C ARG A 83 1.13 -4.32 7.51
N PHE A 84 1.81 -5.44 7.72
CA PHE A 84 1.21 -6.74 7.55
C PHE A 84 1.64 -7.73 8.64
N LYS A 85 0.78 -8.73 8.85
CA LYS A 85 1.04 -9.90 9.70
C LYS A 85 0.66 -11.16 8.92
N ILE A 86 1.56 -12.13 8.91
CA ILE A 86 1.38 -13.43 8.29
C ILE A 86 1.24 -14.45 9.42
N PRO A 87 0.06 -15.05 9.62
CA PRO A 87 -0.11 -16.14 10.57
C PRO A 87 0.73 -17.34 10.13
N VAL A 88 1.68 -17.79 10.95
CA VAL A 88 2.54 -18.95 10.60
C VAL A 88 1.72 -20.22 10.40
N ASN A 89 0.58 -20.33 11.09
CA ASN A 89 -0.30 -21.48 10.95
C ASN A 89 -0.97 -21.59 9.56
N SER A 90 -0.96 -20.50 8.77
CA SER A 90 -1.43 -20.47 7.38
C SER A 90 -0.41 -21.04 6.38
N LEU A 91 0.75 -21.50 6.85
CA LEU A 91 1.74 -22.15 6.01
C LEU A 91 1.18 -23.41 5.36
N PHE A 92 1.40 -23.52 4.05
CA PHE A 92 0.97 -24.62 3.20
C PHE A 92 2.05 -24.95 2.16
N THR A 93 2.40 -26.24 2.06
CA THR A 93 3.38 -26.74 1.08
C THR A 93 2.83 -27.89 0.22
N ASN A 94 1.52 -28.12 0.25
CA ASN A 94 0.89 -29.30 -0.38
C ASN A 94 1.39 -30.66 0.17
N ASP A 95 1.98 -30.65 1.37
CA ASP A 95 2.44 -31.84 2.11
C ASP A 95 2.18 -31.59 3.61
N THR A 96 1.17 -32.26 4.16
CA THR A 96 0.71 -32.03 5.53
C THR A 96 1.74 -32.43 6.59
N LEU A 97 2.57 -33.44 6.31
CA LEU A 97 3.65 -33.85 7.22
C LEU A 97 4.75 -32.80 7.24
N ARG A 98 5.10 -32.23 6.08
CA ARG A 98 6.05 -31.13 5.98
C ARG A 98 5.51 -29.87 6.65
N ASP A 99 4.25 -29.53 6.43
CA ASP A 99 3.62 -28.37 7.07
C ASP A 99 3.66 -28.50 8.60
N GLY A 100 3.31 -29.67 9.13
CA GLY A 100 3.41 -29.96 10.56
C GLY A 100 4.84 -29.81 11.10
N LYS A 101 5.84 -30.30 10.37
CA LYS A 101 7.25 -30.17 10.77
C LYS A 101 7.73 -28.72 10.74
N LEU A 102 7.40 -27.96 9.71
CA LEU A 102 7.79 -26.56 9.59
C LEU A 102 7.15 -25.71 10.69
N LYS A 103 5.84 -25.88 10.92
CA LYS A 103 5.12 -25.17 11.99
C LYS A 103 5.68 -25.49 13.37
N LYS A 104 5.94 -26.77 13.65
CA LYS A 104 6.38 -27.22 14.98
C LYS A 104 7.86 -26.98 15.26
N PHE A 105 8.74 -27.35 14.34
CA PHE A 105 10.18 -27.42 14.62
C PHE A 105 10.95 -26.22 14.05
N PHE A 106 10.53 -25.69 12.90
CA PHE A 106 11.20 -24.53 12.32
C PHE A 106 10.66 -23.23 12.92
N PHE A 107 9.38 -22.92 12.73
CA PHE A 107 8.80 -21.71 13.30
C PHE A 107 8.52 -21.85 14.80
N GLY A 108 8.06 -23.02 15.26
CA GLY A 108 7.73 -23.24 16.67
C GLY A 108 8.92 -23.13 17.63
N SER A 109 10.16 -23.24 17.14
CA SER A 109 11.37 -23.00 17.94
C SER A 109 11.75 -21.51 18.02
N MET A 110 11.15 -20.65 17.19
CA MET A 110 11.42 -19.22 17.14
C MET A 110 10.67 -18.43 18.22
N LYS A 111 11.24 -17.30 18.64
CA LYS A 111 10.58 -16.35 19.53
C LYS A 111 9.43 -15.63 18.79
N ASN A 112 8.30 -15.46 19.47
CA ASN A 112 7.12 -14.75 18.95
C ASN A 112 6.62 -15.28 17.59
N SER A 113 6.66 -16.59 17.40
CA SER A 113 6.46 -17.26 16.11
C SER A 113 5.02 -17.35 15.60
N ALA A 114 4.03 -16.84 16.33
CA ALA A 114 2.64 -16.84 15.87
C ALA A 114 2.48 -16.05 14.55
N PHE A 115 3.24 -14.97 14.40
CA PHE A 115 3.17 -14.09 13.23
C PHE A 115 4.56 -13.70 12.73
N ILE A 116 4.76 -13.75 11.42
CA ILE A 116 5.80 -12.97 10.74
C ILE A 116 5.18 -11.59 10.49
N LYS A 117 5.88 -10.51 10.81
CA LYS A 117 5.34 -9.15 10.67
C LYS A 117 6.22 -8.36 9.72
N GLY A 118 5.66 -7.38 9.03
CA GLY A 118 6.49 -6.43 8.33
C GLY A 118 5.83 -5.11 7.98
N THR A 119 6.66 -4.15 7.63
CA THR A 119 6.28 -2.83 7.10
C THR A 119 6.93 -2.64 5.75
N LEU A 120 6.14 -2.32 4.73
CA LEU A 120 6.65 -1.99 3.39
C LEU A 120 7.15 -0.55 3.34
N ASN A 121 8.38 -0.35 2.90
CA ASN A 121 8.94 0.95 2.57
C ASN A 121 9.14 0.99 1.05
N MET A 122 8.16 1.56 0.35
CA MET A 122 8.15 1.59 -1.11
C MET A 122 8.76 2.89 -1.60
N ASN A 123 9.92 2.76 -2.24
CA ASN A 123 10.65 3.84 -2.89
C ASN A 123 10.79 3.50 -4.38
N ASN A 124 11.81 4.02 -5.07
CA ASN A 124 12.16 3.51 -6.40
C ASN A 124 12.54 2.02 -6.34
N GLU A 125 12.55 1.34 -7.49
CA GLU A 125 12.71 -0.12 -7.59
C GLU A 125 13.98 -0.66 -6.89
N ASN A 126 15.02 0.16 -6.74
CA ASN A 126 16.31 -0.24 -6.17
C ASN A 126 16.49 0.13 -4.69
N THR A 127 15.55 0.84 -4.07
CA THR A 127 15.67 1.30 -2.66
C THR A 127 14.48 0.92 -1.80
N SER A 128 13.61 0.05 -2.33
CA SER A 128 12.45 -0.45 -1.60
C SER A 128 12.87 -1.55 -0.61
N THR A 129 12.32 -1.50 0.60
CA THR A 129 12.63 -2.46 1.66
C THR A 129 11.37 -2.96 2.35
N VAL A 130 11.49 -4.11 3.00
CA VAL A 130 10.54 -4.57 4.03
C VAL A 130 11.28 -4.56 5.35
N GLU A 131 10.80 -3.79 6.33
CA GLU A 131 11.19 -4.01 7.71
C GLU A 131 10.48 -5.26 8.20
N LEU A 132 11.17 -6.40 8.24
CA LEU A 132 10.58 -7.71 8.53
C LEU A 132 11.00 -8.19 9.92
N THR A 133 10.01 -8.59 10.72
CA THR A 133 10.21 -9.20 12.03
C THR A 133 9.91 -10.70 11.98
N MET A 134 10.92 -11.50 12.32
CA MET A 134 10.83 -12.95 12.48
C MET A 134 11.78 -13.39 13.60
N ASN A 135 11.40 -14.41 14.39
CA ASN A 135 12.20 -14.87 15.52
C ASN A 135 12.54 -13.77 16.55
N GLY A 136 11.64 -12.81 16.73
CA GLY A 136 11.85 -11.63 17.58
C GLY A 136 12.93 -10.66 17.09
N ILE A 137 13.50 -10.88 15.90
CA ILE A 137 14.51 -10.03 15.28
C ILE A 137 13.87 -9.23 14.17
N THR A 138 14.12 -7.93 14.14
CA THR A 138 13.72 -7.03 13.05
C THR A 138 14.94 -6.66 12.20
N ARG A 139 14.81 -6.79 10.88
CA ARG A 139 15.81 -6.41 9.89
C ARG A 139 15.13 -5.87 8.65
N GLU A 140 15.84 -5.03 7.92
CA GLU A 140 15.43 -4.62 6.58
C GLU A 140 15.80 -5.69 5.57
N LEU A 141 14.83 -6.03 4.72
CA LEU A 141 14.98 -6.92 3.58
C LEU A 141 14.83 -6.07 2.31
N PRO A 142 15.88 -5.94 1.48
CA PRO A 142 15.74 -5.31 0.17
C PRO A 142 14.75 -6.06 -0.71
N ILE A 143 13.89 -5.31 -1.40
CA ILE A 143 12.89 -5.86 -2.31
C ILE A 143 12.92 -5.12 -3.65
N ALA A 144 12.62 -5.85 -4.72
CA ALA A 144 12.26 -5.31 -6.01
C ALA A 144 10.75 -5.44 -6.23
N TYR A 145 10.18 -4.61 -7.10
CA TYR A 145 8.78 -4.74 -7.47
C TYR A 145 8.54 -4.51 -8.97
N ILE A 146 7.46 -5.08 -9.48
CA ILE A 146 6.98 -4.88 -10.86
C ILE A 146 5.51 -4.52 -10.81
N VAL A 147 5.11 -3.49 -11.56
CA VAL A 147 3.71 -3.08 -11.70
C VAL A 147 3.18 -3.51 -13.07
N THR A 148 2.08 -4.26 -13.11
CA THR A 148 1.43 -4.69 -14.35
C THR A 148 -0.09 -4.68 -14.15
N ASN A 149 -0.83 -3.88 -14.94
CA ASN A 149 -2.30 -3.82 -14.89
C ASN A 149 -2.86 -3.69 -13.46
N ASN A 150 -2.30 -2.77 -12.66
CA ASN A 150 -2.66 -2.51 -11.25
C ASN A 150 -2.29 -3.61 -10.26
N LYS A 151 -1.62 -4.69 -10.70
CA LYS A 151 -1.01 -5.68 -9.82
C LYS A 151 0.44 -5.28 -9.54
N VAL A 152 0.80 -5.26 -8.27
CA VAL A 152 2.19 -5.10 -7.83
C VAL A 152 2.73 -6.46 -7.41
N THR A 153 3.81 -6.90 -8.04
CA THR A 153 4.54 -8.12 -7.65
C THR A 153 5.79 -7.69 -6.92
N ILE A 154 5.96 -8.13 -5.66
CA ILE A 154 7.12 -7.82 -4.84
C ILE A 154 7.98 -9.09 -4.70
N VAL A 155 9.29 -8.95 -4.87
CA VAL A 155 10.26 -10.04 -4.78
C VAL A 155 11.39 -9.64 -3.85
N GLY A 156 11.72 -10.48 -2.89
CA GLY A 156 12.87 -10.32 -2.00
C GLY A 156 13.63 -11.63 -1.86
N ASN A 157 14.96 -11.54 -1.75
CA ASN A 157 15.82 -12.68 -1.45
C ASN A 157 16.27 -12.60 0.01
N MET A 158 15.80 -13.53 0.81
CA MET A 158 16.01 -13.53 2.26
C MET A 158 17.13 -14.49 2.63
N GLU A 159 18.14 -14.00 3.35
CA GLU A 159 19.10 -14.83 4.07
C GLU A 159 18.56 -15.10 5.48
N LEU A 160 18.27 -16.36 5.79
CA LEU A 160 17.60 -16.75 7.04
C LEU A 160 18.47 -16.47 8.27
N ASP A 161 19.79 -16.48 8.10
CA ASP A 161 20.76 -16.19 9.15
C ASP A 161 20.59 -14.79 9.75
N ASN A 162 20.10 -13.82 8.95
CA ASN A 162 19.84 -12.46 9.42
C ASN A 162 18.76 -12.39 10.52
N TRP A 163 17.88 -13.40 10.59
CA TRP A 163 16.86 -13.58 11.63
C TRP A 163 17.15 -14.77 12.55
N GLN A 164 18.37 -15.32 12.50
CA GLN A 164 18.78 -16.50 13.28
C GLN A 164 17.80 -17.67 13.11
N ALA A 165 17.22 -17.81 11.92
CA ALA A 165 16.24 -18.85 11.62
C ALA A 165 16.96 -20.11 11.12
N LYS A 166 17.41 -20.91 12.08
CA LYS A 166 18.14 -22.16 11.83
C LYS A 166 17.38 -23.34 12.44
N VAL A 167 17.46 -24.49 11.79
CA VAL A 167 17.02 -25.80 12.31
C VAL A 167 18.20 -26.44 13.02
#